data_AF-A0A077LA83-F1
#
_entry.id   AF-A0A077LA83-F1
#
_cell.length_a   1.000
_cell.length_b   1.000
_cell.length_c   1.000
_cell.angle_alpha   90.00
_cell.angle_beta   90.00
_cell.angle_gamma   90.00
#
_symmetry.space_group_name_H-M   'P 1'
#
loop_
_entity.id
_entity.type
_entity.pdbx_description
1 polymer ?
#
loop_
_entity_poly.entity_id
_entity_poly.type
_entity_poly.pdbx_seq_one_letter_code
_entity_poly.pdbx_strand_id
1 'polypeptide(L)'
;MWPAAQSVDEAVPARAKDFLEQAVKSLQAPAGAVILAASSVDAMLKEKGLKEGSLYKRIDTAAQQHLITEEMAAWAHEVRLGANDQRHADDDAPLPSTEDAQQAIEFVQALAQFLFVLPSRVARARGK
;
A
#
# COMPACT_ATOMS: atom_id res chain seq x y z
N MET A 1 19.34 -19.44 1.68
CA MET A 1 18.68 -18.67 2.75
C MET A 1 17.68 -17.76 2.08
N TRP A 2 16.38 -17.99 2.31
CA TRP A 2 15.34 -17.02 1.96
C TRP A 2 15.54 -15.78 2.83
N PRO A 3 15.49 -14.54 2.31
CA PRO A 3 15.74 -13.36 3.13
C PRO A 3 14.71 -13.30 4.26
N ALA A 4 15.15 -12.85 5.44
CA ALA A 4 14.28 -12.59 6.58
C ALA A 4 13.10 -11.73 6.13
N ALA A 5 11.90 -12.03 6.65
CA ALA A 5 10.69 -11.26 6.36
C ALA A 5 11.02 -9.76 6.45
N GLN A 6 10.93 -9.07 5.32
CA GLN A 6 11.37 -7.69 5.19
C GLN A 6 10.51 -6.84 6.13
N SER A 7 11.11 -6.43 7.26
CA SER A 7 10.40 -5.65 8.28
C SER A 7 10.00 -4.30 7.70
N VAL A 8 8.76 -3.89 7.94
CA VAL A 8 8.28 -2.57 7.53
C VAL A 8 9.00 -1.48 8.34
N ASP A 9 9.59 -0.51 7.65
CA ASP A 9 10.40 0.58 8.24
C ASP A 9 9.59 1.36 9.29
N GLU A 10 10.25 1.76 10.39
CA GLU A 10 9.61 2.46 11.51
C GLU A 10 9.08 3.85 11.16
N ALA A 11 9.56 4.45 10.06
CA ALA A 11 9.04 5.72 9.57
C ALA A 11 7.60 5.61 9.03
N VAL A 12 7.12 4.39 8.74
CA VAL A 12 5.75 4.16 8.27
C VAL A 12 4.77 4.32 9.44
N PRO A 13 3.69 5.12 9.31
CA PRO A 13 2.72 5.31 10.38
C PRO A 13 2.11 4.00 10.90
N ALA A 14 1.90 3.91 12.21
CA ALA A 14 1.55 2.66 12.91
C ALA A 14 0.41 1.89 12.23
N ARG A 15 -0.71 2.54 11.92
CA ARG A 15 -1.86 1.87 11.29
C ARG A 15 -1.55 1.34 9.89
N ALA A 16 -0.81 2.10 9.08
CA ALA A 16 -0.40 1.66 7.75
C ALA A 16 0.61 0.51 7.82
N LYS A 17 1.53 0.59 8.78
CA LYS A 17 2.53 -0.44 9.09
C LYS A 17 1.87 -1.75 9.49
N ASP A 18 0.90 -1.71 10.42
CA ASP A 18 0.18 -2.91 10.87
C ASP A 18 -0.48 -3.65 9.70
N PHE A 19 -1.15 -2.94 8.80
CA PHE A 19 -1.76 -3.54 7.61
C PHE A 19 -0.72 -4.12 6.65
N LEU A 20 0.38 -3.41 6.41
CA LEU A 20 1.43 -3.89 5.51
C LEU A 20 2.13 -5.13 6.08
N GLU A 21 2.43 -5.14 7.38
CA GLU A 21 3.00 -6.32 8.04
C GLU A 21 2.05 -7.52 7.98
N GLN A 22 0.75 -7.30 8.18
CA GLN A 22 -0.24 -8.36 8.06
C GLN A 22 -0.35 -8.85 6.61
N ALA A 23 -0.27 -7.96 5.61
CA ALA A 23 -0.25 -8.34 4.20
C ALA A 23 0.93 -9.27 3.90
N VAL A 24 2.14 -8.88 4.33
CA VAL A 24 3.37 -9.68 4.18
C VAL A 24 3.24 -11.04 4.87
N LYS A 25 2.73 -11.08 6.10
CA LYS A 25 2.51 -12.32 6.86
C LYS A 25 1.44 -13.21 6.23
N SER A 26 0.53 -12.63 5.46
CA SER A 26 -0.59 -13.32 4.80
C SER A 26 -0.29 -13.65 3.34
N LEU A 27 0.96 -13.61 2.88
CA LEU A 27 1.32 -13.87 1.48
C LEU A 27 0.79 -15.21 0.96
N GLN A 28 0.73 -16.24 1.82
CA GLN A 28 0.17 -17.56 1.50
C GLN A 28 -1.37 -17.62 1.52
N ALA A 29 -2.03 -16.50 1.81
CA ALA A 29 -3.46 -16.29 1.72
C ALA A 29 -3.74 -15.06 0.83
N PRO A 30 -3.59 -15.19 -0.51
CA PRO A 30 -3.43 -14.06 -1.41
C PRO A 30 -4.57 -13.03 -1.39
N ALA A 31 -5.82 -13.48 -1.32
CA ALA A 31 -6.98 -12.58 -1.25
C ALA A 31 -6.93 -11.69 0.00
N GLY A 32 -6.54 -12.26 1.14
CA GLY A 32 -6.34 -11.52 2.38
C GLY A 32 -5.16 -10.54 2.27
N ALA A 33 -4.05 -10.97 1.68
CA ALA A 33 -2.87 -10.13 1.48
C ALA A 33 -3.16 -8.89 0.62
N VAL A 34 -3.85 -9.05 -0.52
CA VAL A 34 -4.22 -7.93 -1.40
C VAL A 34 -5.16 -6.95 -0.70
N ILE A 35 -6.14 -7.46 0.07
CA ILE A 35 -7.06 -6.62 0.86
C ILE A 35 -6.32 -5.81 1.92
N LEU A 36 -5.34 -6.40 2.59
CA LEU A 36 -4.52 -5.75 3.61
C LEU A 36 -3.55 -4.74 2.98
N ALA A 37 -2.97 -5.06 1.81
CA ALA A 37 -2.14 -4.14 1.04
C ALA A 37 -2.92 -2.86 0.68
N ALA A 38 -4.12 -2.98 0.11
CA ALA A 38 -5.00 -1.84 -0.19
C ALA A 38 -5.40 -1.06 1.08
N SER A 39 -5.59 -1.74 2.21
CA SER A 39 -5.88 -1.07 3.50
C SER A 39 -4.69 -0.24 4.00
N SER A 40 -3.46 -0.69 3.74
CA SER A 40 -2.25 0.07 4.06
C SER A 40 -2.13 1.32 3.16
N VAL A 41 -2.41 1.22 1.85
CA VAL A 41 -2.48 2.38 0.95
C VAL A 41 -3.45 3.43 1.51
N ASP A 42 -4.67 3.01 1.85
CA ASP A 42 -5.69 3.90 2.39
C ASP A 42 -5.26 4.58 3.69
N ALA A 43 -4.64 3.81 4.60
CA ALA A 43 -4.09 4.35 5.84
C ALA A 43 -2.97 5.37 5.58
N MET A 44 -2.05 5.09 4.66
CA MET A 44 -0.97 6.02 4.28
C MET A 44 -1.51 7.35 3.72
N LEU A 45 -2.51 7.30 2.84
CA LEU A 45 -3.12 8.52 2.28
C LEU A 45 -3.86 9.33 3.35
N LYS A 46 -4.53 8.67 4.31
CA LYS A 46 -5.15 9.32 5.46
C LYS A 46 -4.14 10.03 6.36
N GLU A 47 -2.95 9.46 6.52
CA GLU A 47 -1.83 10.09 7.26
C GLU A 47 -1.25 11.29 6.52
N LYS A 48 -1.40 11.35 5.19
CA LYS A 48 -1.13 12.55 4.39
C LYS A 48 -2.27 13.58 4.40
N GLY A 49 -3.30 13.37 5.24
CA GLY A 49 -4.42 14.29 5.41
C GLY A 49 -5.62 14.01 4.50
N LEU A 50 -5.56 13.00 3.63
CA LEU A 50 -6.63 12.67 2.69
C LEU A 50 -7.67 11.76 3.36
N LYS A 51 -8.54 12.33 4.20
CA LYS A 51 -9.49 11.55 5.03
C LYS A 51 -10.86 11.35 4.41
N GLU A 52 -11.26 12.21 3.49
CA GLU A 52 -12.59 12.20 2.87
C GLU A 52 -12.71 11.22 1.70
N GLY A 53 -13.93 10.75 1.44
CA GLY A 53 -14.26 9.96 0.25
C GLY A 53 -13.84 8.49 0.28
N SER A 54 -13.88 7.86 -0.90
CA SER A 54 -13.44 6.48 -1.12
C SER A 54 -11.92 6.42 -1.35
N LEU A 55 -11.33 5.22 -1.25
CA LEU A 55 -9.92 5.02 -1.60
C LEU A 55 -9.60 5.51 -3.03
N TYR A 56 -10.50 5.26 -3.98
CA TYR A 56 -10.42 5.81 -5.34
C TYR A 56 -10.21 7.33 -5.33
N LYS A 57 -11.08 8.08 -4.64
CA LYS A 57 -10.99 9.55 -4.56
C LYS A 57 -9.71 10.01 -3.88
N ARG A 58 -9.24 9.30 -2.84
CA ARG A 58 -7.99 9.62 -2.15
C ARG A 58 -6.77 9.44 -3.06
N ILE A 59 -6.73 8.38 -3.87
CA ILE A 59 -5.65 8.13 -4.82
C ILE A 59 -5.59 9.27 -5.85
N ASP A 60 -6.73 9.62 -6.46
CA ASP A 60 -6.80 10.72 -7.43
C ASP A 60 -6.37 12.05 -6.81
N THR A 61 -6.86 12.34 -5.60
CA THR A 61 -6.50 13.56 -4.88
C THR A 61 -5.00 13.58 -4.55
N ALA A 62 -4.39 12.45 -4.20
CA ALA A 62 -2.97 12.36 -3.92
C ALA A 62 -2.12 12.69 -5.16
N ALA A 63 -2.52 12.21 -6.33
CA ALA A 63 -1.87 12.54 -7.60
C ALA A 63 -2.03 14.03 -7.95
N GLN A 64 -3.27 14.56 -7.83
CA GLN A 64 -3.58 15.97 -8.09
C GLN A 64 -2.81 16.93 -7.18
N GLN A 65 -2.55 16.53 -5.93
CA GLN A 65 -1.74 17.30 -4.97
C GLN A 65 -0.24 17.02 -5.09
N HIS A 66 0.18 16.23 -6.09
CA HIS A 66 1.57 15.82 -6.29
C HIS A 66 2.21 15.14 -5.08
N LEU A 67 1.39 14.50 -4.23
CA LEU A 67 1.86 13.67 -3.13
C LEU A 67 2.42 12.33 -3.63
N ILE A 68 1.98 11.89 -4.81
CA ILE A 68 2.46 10.73 -5.56
C ILE A 68 2.48 11.09 -7.05
N THR A 69 3.20 10.31 -7.88
CA THR A 69 3.16 10.48 -9.33
C THR A 69 1.89 9.87 -9.94
N GLU A 70 1.59 10.20 -11.19
CA GLU A 70 0.45 9.63 -11.93
C GLU A 70 0.58 8.11 -12.09
N GLU A 71 1.79 7.61 -12.31
CA GLU A 71 2.07 6.17 -12.44
C GLU A 71 1.87 5.44 -11.11
N MET A 72 2.27 6.04 -9.99
CA MET A 72 1.98 5.48 -8.67
C MET A 72 0.48 5.47 -8.38
N ALA A 73 -0.28 6.45 -8.87
CA ALA A 73 -1.72 6.49 -8.72
C ALA A 73 -2.40 5.40 -9.57
N ALA A 74 -1.96 5.18 -10.81
CA ALA A 74 -2.44 4.10 -11.66
C ALA A 74 -2.25 2.74 -10.97
N TRP A 75 -1.06 2.46 -10.44
CA TRP A 75 -0.79 1.21 -9.75
C TRP A 75 -1.55 1.08 -8.41
N ALA A 76 -1.74 2.19 -7.69
CA ALA A 76 -2.62 2.19 -6.51
C ALA A 76 -4.07 1.84 -6.84
N HIS A 77 -4.57 2.25 -8.01
CA HIS A 77 -5.89 1.86 -8.48
C HIS A 77 -5.98 0.38 -8.82
N GLU A 78 -4.93 -0.21 -9.39
CA GLU A 78 -4.87 -1.66 -9.65
C GLU A 78 -4.93 -2.45 -8.33
N VAL A 79 -4.14 -2.06 -7.33
CA VAL A 79 -4.19 -2.69 -5.99
C VAL A 79 -5.56 -2.52 -5.34
N ARG A 80 -6.20 -1.35 -5.50
CA ARG A 80 -7.57 -1.10 -5.04
C ARG A 80 -8.58 -2.00 -5.74
N LEU A 81 -8.48 -2.17 -7.05
CA LEU A 81 -9.39 -3.00 -7.84
C LEU A 81 -9.26 -4.46 -7.42
N GLY A 82 -8.04 -4.99 -7.41
CA GLY A 82 -7.81 -6.36 -6.95
C GLY A 82 -8.34 -6.62 -5.53
N ALA A 83 -8.21 -5.67 -4.61
CA ALA A 83 -8.78 -5.80 -3.27
C ALA A 83 -10.33 -5.74 -3.25
N ASN A 84 -10.93 -4.93 -4.14
CA ASN A 84 -12.38 -4.80 -4.23
C ASN A 84 -13.01 -6.07 -4.80
N ASP A 85 -12.42 -6.66 -5.82
CA ASP A 85 -12.89 -7.91 -6.44
C ASP A 85 -13.04 -9.00 -5.37
N GLN A 86 -12.03 -9.11 -4.48
CA GLN A 86 -12.05 -10.10 -3.39
C GLN A 86 -13.02 -9.73 -2.26
N ARG A 87 -13.21 -8.45 -1.96
CA ARG A 87 -14.17 -8.00 -0.93
C ARG A 87 -15.62 -8.18 -1.36
N HIS A 88 -15.89 -8.02 -2.64
CA HIS A 88 -17.23 -8.11 -3.21
C HIS A 88 -17.58 -9.51 -3.72
N ALA A 89 -16.63 -10.45 -3.70
CA ALA A 89 -16.79 -11.80 -4.24
C ALA A 89 -17.35 -11.75 -5.66
N ASP A 90 -16.70 -10.95 -6.51
CA ASP A 90 -17.11 -10.77 -7.90
C ASP A 90 -17.00 -12.11 -8.65
N ASP A 91 -18.12 -12.59 -9.21
CA ASP A 91 -18.21 -13.89 -9.88
C ASP A 91 -17.28 -14.00 -11.10
N ASP A 92 -16.95 -12.86 -11.72
CA ASP A 92 -16.09 -12.79 -12.90
C ASP A 92 -14.59 -12.61 -12.56
N ALA A 93 -14.24 -12.42 -11.27
CA ALA A 93 -12.87 -12.21 -10.83
C ALA A 93 -12.29 -13.47 -10.17
N PRO A 94 -11.17 -14.02 -10.68
CA PRO A 94 -10.51 -15.15 -10.03
C PRO A 94 -9.92 -14.75 -8.67
N LEU A 95 -9.69 -15.74 -7.80
CA LEU A 95 -8.86 -15.54 -6.63
C LEU A 95 -7.43 -15.16 -7.07
N PRO A 96 -6.79 -14.17 -6.43
CA PRO A 96 -5.43 -13.77 -6.76
C PRO A 96 -4.46 -14.92 -6.45
N SER A 97 -3.41 -15.00 -7.26
CA SER A 97 -2.26 -15.85 -7.01
C SER A 97 -1.36 -15.26 -5.92
N THR A 98 -0.42 -16.07 -5.42
CA THR A 98 0.63 -15.59 -4.51
C THR A 98 1.48 -14.51 -5.18
N GLU A 99 1.70 -14.60 -6.49
CA GLU A 99 2.42 -13.63 -7.29
C GLU A 99 1.69 -12.28 -7.34
N ASP A 100 0.36 -12.29 -7.53
CA ASP A 100 -0.45 -11.06 -7.51
C ASP A 100 -0.40 -10.37 -6.14
N ALA A 101 -0.49 -11.16 -5.06
CA ALA A 101 -0.34 -10.66 -3.70
C ALA A 101 1.06 -10.08 -3.45
N GLN A 102 2.11 -10.75 -3.95
CA GLN A 102 3.48 -10.28 -3.85
C GLN A 102 3.67 -8.94 -4.57
N GLN A 103 3.15 -8.79 -5.80
CA GLN A 103 3.22 -7.54 -6.55
C GLN A 103 2.49 -6.39 -5.84
N ALA A 104 1.30 -6.66 -5.28
CA ALA A 104 0.58 -5.67 -4.49
C ALA A 104 1.39 -5.23 -3.25
N ILE A 105 2.01 -6.18 -2.54
CA ILE A 105 2.84 -5.87 -1.36
C ILE A 105 4.07 -5.04 -1.76
N GLU A 106 4.76 -5.40 -2.84
CA GLU A 106 5.94 -4.68 -3.34
C GLU A 106 5.59 -3.23 -3.70
N PHE A 107 4.46 -3.02 -4.37
CA PHE A 107 3.97 -1.67 -4.64
C PHE A 107 3.75 -0.87 -3.36
N VAL A 108 3.05 -1.45 -2.37
CA VAL A 108 2.72 -0.75 -1.13
C VAL A 108 3.99 -0.45 -0.32
N GLN A 109 5.00 -1.31 -0.36
CA GLN A 109 6.32 -1.04 0.20
C GLN A 109 7.01 0.13 -0.51
N ALA A 110 6.97 0.18 -1.84
CA ALA A 110 7.53 1.30 -2.61
C ALA A 110 6.80 2.61 -2.31
N LEU A 111 5.47 2.58 -2.19
CA LEU A 111 4.66 3.73 -1.80
C LEU A 111 5.02 4.22 -0.39
N ALA A 112 5.18 3.31 0.58
CA ALA A 112 5.62 3.64 1.94
C ALA A 112 7.02 4.25 1.96
N GLN A 113 7.92 3.71 1.13
CA GLN A 113 9.28 4.22 0.95
C GLN A 113 9.24 5.67 0.44
N PHE A 114 8.41 5.95 -0.56
CA PHE A 114 8.27 7.26 -1.17
C PHE A 114 7.63 8.28 -0.21
N LEU A 115 6.51 7.93 0.42
CA LEU A 115 5.73 8.85 1.23
C LEU A 115 6.35 9.14 2.60
N PHE A 116 7.07 8.19 3.20
CA PHE A 116 7.50 8.30 4.60
C PHE A 116 8.99 8.06 4.79
N VAL A 117 9.53 6.95 4.29
CA VAL A 117 10.90 6.53 4.62
C VAL A 117 11.95 7.46 4.03
N LEU A 118 11.87 7.75 2.73
CA LEU A 118 12.80 8.67 2.05
C LEU A 118 12.73 10.08 2.64
N PRO A 119 11.55 10.72 2.79
CA PRO A 119 11.44 12.01 3.47
C PRO A 119 12.06 12.01 4.88
N SER A 120 11.81 10.96 5.67
CA SER A 120 12.35 10.81 7.03
C SER A 120 13.89 10.72 7.02
N ARG A 121 14.48 9.97 6.09
CA ARG A 121 15.94 9.90 5.91
C ARG A 121 16.54 11.24 5.51
N VAL A 122 15.91 11.96 4.58
CA VAL A 122 16.37 13.29 4.14
C VAL A 122 16.29 14.30 5.29
N ALA A 123 15.20 14.30 6.06
CA ALA A 123 15.05 15.18 7.23
C ALA A 123 16.14 14.93 8.28
N ARG A 124 16.44 13.66 8.59
CA ARG A 124 17.54 13.30 9.50
C ARG A 124 18.91 13.70 8.96
N ALA A 125 19.15 13.59 7.65
CA ALA A 125 20.41 13.96 7.04
C ALA A 125 20.64 15.48 7.00
N ARG A 126 19.57 16.27 6.85
CA ARG A 126 19.62 17.75 6.84
C ARG A 126 19.55 18.39 8.23
N GLY A 127 19.04 17.66 9.22
CA GLY A 127 18.98 18.09 10.62
C GLY A 127 20.22 17.73 11.44
N LYS A 128 21.22 17.11 10.80
CA LYS A 128 22.61 17.01 11.29
C LYS A 128 23.43 18.09 10.61
#